data_AF-A0A7S0TQC1-F1
#
_entry.id   AF-A0A7S0TQC1-F1
#
_cell.length_a   1.000
_cell.length_b   1.000
_cell.length_c   1.000
_cell.angle_alpha   90.00
_cell.angle_beta   90.00
_cell.angle_gamma   90.00
#
_symmetry.space_group_name_H-M   'P 1'
#
loop_
_entity.id
_entity.type
_entity.pdbx_description
1 polymer ?
#
loop_
_entity_poly.entity_id
_entity_poly.type
_entity_poly.pdbx_seq_one_letter_code
_entity_poly.pdbx_strand_id
1 'polypeptide(L)'
;FFTRAVLSYLTISKGGLSESEIQHLLNLEDDVLADTYEWWVPPIRITPPHMLSKFLEDNSMFLARRGDGSGAELLSWYHRQFWESCESYCFSGDAGEETRIQRHREMADYFGG
;
A
#
# COMPACT_ATOMS: atom_id res chain seq x y z
N PHE A 1 0.30 8.36 8.79
CA PHE A 1 0.96 8.13 7.48
C PHE A 1 0.56 6.80 6.82
N PHE A 2 0.33 5.76 7.62
CA PHE A 2 -0.04 4.41 7.17
C PHE A 2 -1.16 4.34 6.12
N THR A 3 -2.35 4.89 6.40
CA THR A 3 -3.52 4.77 5.49
C THR A 3 -3.23 5.29 4.09
N ARG A 4 -2.61 6.47 3.99
CA ARG A 4 -2.30 7.07 2.69
C ARG A 4 -1.24 6.24 1.94
N ALA A 5 -0.28 5.64 2.64
CA ALA A 5 0.69 4.74 2.03
C ALA A 5 0.00 3.50 1.43
N VAL A 6 -0.84 2.80 2.20
CA VAL A 6 -1.60 1.62 1.72
C VAL A 6 -2.44 1.97 0.48
N LEU A 7 -3.21 3.06 0.57
CA LEU A 7 -4.06 3.54 -0.53
C LEU A 7 -3.23 3.91 -1.77
N SER A 8 -2.07 4.54 -1.60
CA SER A 8 -1.21 4.93 -2.71
C SER A 8 -0.71 3.71 -3.48
N TYR A 9 -0.21 2.68 -2.80
CA TYR A 9 0.28 1.45 -3.44
C TYR A 9 -0.84 0.66 -4.13
N LEU A 10 -2.01 0.53 -3.49
CA LEU A 10 -3.19 -0.09 -4.10
C LEU A 10 -3.65 0.67 -5.36
N THR A 11 -3.50 1.99 -5.38
CA THR A 11 -3.97 2.85 -6.49
C THR A 11 -3.01 2.82 -7.68
N ILE A 12 -1.70 2.81 -7.47
CA ILE A 12 -0.74 2.79 -8.58
C ILE A 12 -0.55 1.39 -9.18
N SER A 13 -0.92 0.34 -8.45
CA SER A 13 -0.87 -1.03 -8.98
C SER A 13 -1.96 -1.26 -10.04
N LYS A 14 -1.56 -1.69 -11.23
CA LYS A 14 -2.48 -2.06 -12.32
C LYS A 14 -3.02 -3.49 -12.19
N GLY A 15 -2.19 -4.41 -11.69
CA GLY A 15 -2.52 -5.85 -11.57
C GLY A 15 -3.13 -6.22 -10.21
N GLY A 16 -3.10 -5.30 -9.25
CA GLY A 16 -3.30 -5.58 -7.85
C GLY A 16 -2.00 -5.95 -7.14
N LEU A 17 -2.06 -6.05 -5.82
CA LEU A 17 -0.95 -6.45 -4.96
C LEU A 17 -1.45 -7.44 -3.91
N SER A 18 -0.65 -8.44 -3.60
CA SER A 18 -0.88 -9.29 -2.44
C SER A 18 -0.63 -8.53 -1.15
N GLU A 19 -1.28 -9.00 -0.07
CA GLU A 19 -1.07 -8.43 1.27
C GLU A 19 0.40 -8.45 1.68
N SER A 20 1.14 -9.51 1.33
CA SER A 20 2.59 -9.60 1.58
C SER A 20 3.40 -8.57 0.81
N GLU A 21 3.04 -8.25 -0.43
CA GLU A 21 3.74 -7.23 -1.23
C GLU A 21 3.48 -5.83 -0.67
N ILE A 22 2.22 -5.53 -0.33
CA ILE A 22 1.87 -4.28 0.35
C ILE A 22 2.62 -4.17 1.67
N GLN A 23 2.66 -5.25 2.46
CA GLN A 23 3.39 -5.27 3.72
C GLN A 23 4.88 -4.98 3.55
N HIS A 24 5.50 -5.54 2.51
CA HIS A 24 6.91 -5.29 2.22
C HIS A 24 7.14 -3.81 1.87
N LEU A 25 6.32 -3.26 0.97
CA LEU A 25 6.41 -1.85 0.57
C LEU A 25 6.21 -0.92 1.77
N LEU A 26 5.27 -1.22 2.68
CA LEU A 26 5.09 -0.46 3.93
C LEU A 26 6.26 -0.57 4.90
N ASN A 27 7.07 -1.62 4.84
CA ASN A 27 8.27 -1.73 5.66
C ASN A 27 9.40 -0.83 5.16
N LEU A 28 9.34 -0.35 3.92
CA LEU A 28 10.30 0.60 3.35
C LEU A 28 9.96 2.06 3.67
N GLU A 29 8.74 2.31 4.16
CA GLU A 29 8.24 3.64 4.47
C GLU A 29 8.69 4.12 5.86
N ASP A 30 9.73 4.97 5.90
CA ASP A 30 10.22 5.55 7.15
C ASP A 30 9.16 6.31 7.93
N ASP A 31 8.29 7.06 7.24
CA ASP A 31 7.20 7.81 7.87
C ASP A 31 6.14 6.89 8.50
N VAL A 32 5.84 5.76 7.86
CA VAL A 32 4.91 4.76 8.40
C VAL A 32 5.53 4.08 9.63
N LEU A 33 6.81 3.76 9.57
CA LEU A 33 7.53 3.19 10.70
C LEU A 33 7.67 4.19 11.86
N ALA A 34 7.88 5.47 11.58
CA ALA A 34 7.94 6.52 12.60
C ALA A 34 6.59 6.70 13.31
N ASP A 35 5.49 6.74 12.54
CA ASP A 35 4.11 6.83 13.04
C ASP A 35 3.73 5.60 13.90
N THR A 36 4.20 4.43 13.52
CA THR A 36 3.95 3.17 14.25
C THR A 36 4.69 3.11 15.59
N TYR A 37 5.93 3.61 15.62
CA TYR A 37 6.88 3.42 16.71
C TYR A 37 7.22 4.73 17.42
N GLU A 38 6.20 5.51 17.75
CA GLU A 38 6.35 6.85 18.35
C GLU A 38 7.16 6.83 19.66
N TRP A 39 6.93 5.81 20.51
CA TRP A 39 7.49 5.77 21.86
C TRP A 39 8.62 4.76 22.04
N TRP A 40 8.87 3.88 21.08
CA TRP A 40 9.87 2.81 21.17
C TRP A 40 10.30 2.31 19.80
N VAL A 41 11.61 2.19 19.57
CA VAL A 41 12.16 1.58 18.35
C VAL A 41 12.50 0.11 18.60
N PRO A 42 11.85 -0.84 17.91
CA PRO A 42 12.14 -2.25 18.05
C PRO A 42 13.51 -2.62 17.45
N PRO A 43 14.14 -3.73 17.91
CA PRO A 43 15.35 -4.26 17.30
C PRO A 43 15.18 -4.63 15.81
N ILE A 44 13.97 -5.00 15.42
CA ILE A 44 13.57 -5.27 14.04
C ILE A 44 12.47 -4.29 13.69
N ARG A 45 12.74 -3.36 12.76
CA ARG A 45 11.83 -2.28 12.39
C ARG A 45 11.01 -2.70 11.18
N ILE A 46 9.81 -3.22 11.44
CA ILE A 46 8.83 -3.62 10.41
C ILE A 46 7.47 -3.06 10.79
N THR A 47 6.64 -2.74 9.80
CA THR A 47 5.25 -2.37 10.06
C THR A 47 4.51 -3.60 10.59
N PRO A 48 3.83 -3.54 11.75
CA PRO A 48 3.10 -4.68 12.31
C PRO A 48 2.06 -5.25 11.33
N PRO A 49 2.14 -6.55 10.98
CA PRO A 49 1.28 -7.13 9.94
C PRO A 49 -0.22 -6.99 10.21
N HIS A 50 -0.60 -7.10 11.49
CA HIS A 50 -2.00 -7.01 11.90
C HIS A 50 -2.65 -5.65 11.57
N MET A 51 -1.88 -4.56 11.47
CA MET A 51 -2.43 -3.27 11.07
C MET A 51 -2.90 -3.30 9.61
N LEU A 52 -2.12 -3.92 8.72
CA LEU A 52 -2.52 -4.11 7.34
C LEU A 52 -3.69 -5.08 7.22
N SER A 53 -3.62 -6.24 7.86
CA SER A 53 -4.72 -7.21 7.83
C SER A 53 -6.03 -6.57 8.29
N LYS A 54 -5.98 -5.82 9.40
CA LYS A 54 -7.16 -5.13 9.94
C LYS A 54 -7.68 -4.05 8.98
N PHE A 55 -6.79 -3.25 8.39
CA PHE A 55 -7.16 -2.25 7.40
C PHE A 55 -7.85 -2.88 6.19
N LEU A 56 -7.34 -4.01 5.69
CA LEU A 56 -7.90 -4.71 4.54
C LEU A 56 -9.25 -5.38 4.85
N GLU A 57 -9.41 -5.91 6.06
CA GLU A 57 -10.70 -6.44 6.54
C GLU A 57 -11.76 -5.33 6.61
N ASP A 58 -11.42 -4.21 7.23
CA ASP A 58 -12.33 -3.06 7.40
C ASP A 58 -12.73 -2.43 6.05
N ASN A 59 -11.87 -2.55 5.03
CA ASN A 59 -12.10 -2.01 3.69
C ASN A 59 -12.45 -3.10 2.65
N SER A 60 -12.76 -4.31 3.09
CA SER A 60 -12.98 -5.47 2.21
C SER A 60 -14.07 -5.24 1.16
N MET A 61 -15.12 -4.48 1.47
CA MET A 61 -16.19 -4.14 0.53
C MET A 61 -15.75 -3.24 -0.65
N PHE A 62 -14.61 -2.57 -0.53
CA PHE A 62 -14.06 -1.69 -1.57
C PHE A 62 -13.02 -2.40 -2.46
N LEU A 63 -12.62 -3.61 -2.07
CA LEU A 63 -11.52 -4.35 -2.67
C LEU A 63 -12.03 -5.60 -3.39
N ALA A 64 -11.49 -5.86 -4.58
CA ALA A 64 -11.60 -7.14 -5.25
C ALA A 64 -10.40 -8.01 -4.87
N ARG A 65 -10.67 -9.28 -4.60
CA ARG A 65 -9.65 -10.32 -4.41
C ARG A 65 -9.63 -11.23 -5.63
N ARG A 66 -8.45 -11.45 -6.21
CA ARG A 66 -8.26 -12.33 -7.38
C ARG A 66 -7.05 -13.23 -7.16
N GLY A 67 -7.22 -14.53 -7.36
CA GLY A 67 -6.08 -15.46 -7.40
C GLY A 67 -5.18 -15.18 -8.60
N ASP A 68 -3.88 -15.20 -8.39
CA ASP A 68 -2.86 -15.01 -9.45
C ASP A 68 -2.44 -16.32 -10.15
N GLY A 69 -2.91 -17.46 -9.66
CA GLY A 69 -2.53 -18.80 -10.13
C GLY A 69 -1.31 -19.40 -9.44
N SER A 70 -0.58 -18.63 -8.61
CA SER A 70 0.51 -19.11 -7.76
C SER A 70 0.02 -19.55 -6.37
N GLY A 71 -1.23 -19.21 -6.03
CA GLY A 71 -1.82 -19.42 -4.71
C GLY A 71 -1.87 -18.14 -3.87
N ALA A 72 -1.36 -17.03 -4.38
CA ALA A 72 -1.52 -15.72 -3.77
C ALA A 72 -2.84 -15.06 -4.21
N GLU A 73 -3.39 -14.23 -3.33
CA GLU A 73 -4.51 -13.34 -3.64
C GLU A 73 -3.99 -11.93 -3.91
N LEU A 74 -4.37 -11.36 -5.06
CA LEU A 74 -4.12 -9.98 -5.41
C LEU A 74 -5.33 -9.12 -5.04
N LEU A 75 -5.04 -8.00 -4.38
CA LEU A 75 -5.99 -6.98 -3.98
C LEU A 75 -5.98 -5.84 -4.99
N SER A 76 -7.15 -5.45 -5.47
CA SER A 76 -7.34 -4.28 -6.33
C SER A 76 -8.66 -3.58 -6.02
N TRP A 77 -8.89 -2.40 -6.58
CA TRP A 77 -10.14 -1.69 -6.38
C TRP A 77 -11.31 -2.43 -7.02
N TYR A 78 -12.38 -2.65 -6.25
CA TYR A 78 -13.60 -3.30 -6.74
C TYR A 78 -14.32 -2.44 -7.78
N HIS A 79 -14.34 -1.13 -7.59
CA HIS A 79 -14.99 -0.19 -8.49
C HIS A 79 -14.07 0.97 -8.87
N ARG A 80 -14.20 1.43 -10.11
CA ARG A 80 -13.41 2.54 -10.66
C ARG A 80 -13.51 3.81 -9.82
N GLN A 81 -14.66 4.11 -9.24
CA GLN A 81 -14.84 5.31 -8.41
C GLN A 81 -13.96 5.30 -7.15
N PHE A 82 -13.65 4.13 -6.58
CA PHE A 82 -12.75 4.05 -5.42
C PHE A 82 -11.31 4.34 -5.84
N TRP A 83 -10.91 3.82 -7.00
CA TRP A 83 -9.62 4.15 -7.60
C TRP A 83 -9.50 5.65 -7.90
N GLU A 84 -10.48 6.27 -8.58
CA GLU A 84 -10.47 7.70 -8.90
C GLU A 84 -10.45 8.57 -7.62
N SER A 85 -11.20 8.17 -6.59
CA SER A 85 -11.21 8.87 -5.31
C SER A 85 -9.86 8.78 -4.60
N CYS A 86 -9.23 7.60 -4.61
CA CYS A 86 -7.92 7.40 -4.01
C CYS A 86 -6.80 8.05 -4.82
N GLU A 87 -6.90 8.09 -6.15
CA GLU A 87 -5.96 8.80 -7.02
C GLU A 87 -5.97 10.29 -6.71
N SER A 88 -7.17 10.89 -6.63
CA SER A 88 -7.33 12.29 -6.22
C SER A 88 -6.82 12.53 -4.80
N TYR A 89 -7.13 11.65 -3.85
CA TYR A 89 -6.70 11.80 -2.46
C TYR A 89 -5.18 11.65 -2.27
N CYS A 90 -4.54 10.72 -2.98
CA CYS A 90 -3.13 10.40 -2.78
C CYS A 90 -2.19 11.28 -3.60
N PHE A 91 -2.60 11.68 -4.81
CA PHE A 91 -1.69 12.24 -5.83
C PHE A 91 -2.10 13.61 -6.37
N SER A 92 -2.98 14.36 -5.67
CA SER A 92 -3.32 15.73 -6.08
C SER A 92 -2.16 16.72 -5.85
N GLY A 93 -1.92 17.60 -6.83
CA GLY A 93 -0.94 18.69 -6.76
C GLY A 93 0.52 18.23 -6.92
N ASP A 94 1.45 19.17 -6.89
CA ASP A 94 2.87 18.91 -7.20
C ASP A 94 3.51 17.87 -6.25
N ALA A 95 3.24 18.00 -4.94
CA ALA A 95 3.69 17.02 -3.94
C ALA A 95 3.06 15.63 -4.15
N GLY A 96 1.84 15.58 -4.69
CA GLY A 96 1.15 14.34 -5.02
C GLY A 96 1.82 13.63 -6.20
N GLU A 97 2.21 14.36 -7.24
CA GLU A 97 2.92 13.79 -8.38
C GLU A 97 4.32 13.30 -7.99
N GLU A 98 5.03 14.03 -7.12
CA GLU A 98 6.30 13.55 -6.56
C GLU A 98 6.13 12.23 -5.80
N THR A 99 5.09 12.14 -4.96
CA THR A 99 4.73 10.90 -4.25
C THR A 99 4.44 9.78 -5.24
N ARG A 100 3.71 10.05 -6.33
CA ARG A 100 3.40 9.07 -7.36
C ARG A 100 4.66 8.50 -8.02
N ILE A 101 5.59 9.38 -8.41
CA ILE A 101 6.88 8.99 -9.00
C ILE A 101 7.67 8.13 -8.02
N GLN A 102 7.73 8.54 -6.75
CA GLN A 102 8.43 7.81 -5.70
C GLN A 102 7.85 6.40 -5.50
N ARG A 103 6.52 6.28 -5.41
CA ARG A 103 5.82 4.98 -5.28
C ARG A 103 6.05 4.06 -6.48
N HIS A 104 6.08 4.62 -7.69
CA HIS A 104 6.43 3.85 -8.89
C HIS A 104 7.88 3.34 -8.87
N ARG A 105 8.84 4.12 -8.35
CA ARG A 105 10.23 3.68 -8.18
C ARG A 105 10.32 2.55 -7.17
N GLU A 106 9.71 2.70 -6.00
CA GLU A 106 9.71 1.66 -4.94
C GLU A 106 9.12 0.34 -5.43
N MET A 107 8.01 0.39 -6.17
CA MET A 107 7.45 -0.80 -6.80
C MET A 107 8.40 -1.39 -7.87
N ALA A 108 8.99 -0.54 -8.71
CA ALA A 108 9.93 -1.01 -9.74
C ALA A 108 11.15 -1.70 -9.13
N ASP A 109 11.71 -1.16 -8.04
CA ASP A 109 12.84 -1.74 -7.33
C ASP A 109 12.43 -3.07 -6.66
N TYR A 110 11.27 -3.11 -6.00
CA TYR A 110 10.76 -4.32 -5.36
C TYR A 110 10.53 -5.48 -6.34
N PHE A 111 9.96 -5.20 -7.53
CA PHE A 111 9.69 -6.21 -8.54
C PHE A 111 10.86 -6.47 -9.50
N GLY A 112 11.83 -5.54 -9.55
CA GLY A 112 12.99 -5.59 -10.44
C GLY A 112 14.12 -6.49 -9.94
N GLY A 113 14.28 -6.60 -8.61
CA GLY A 113 15.35 -7.38 -7.97
C GLY A 113 16.66 -6.63 -7.84
#